data_AF-A0A151ZG23-F1
#
_entry.id   AF-A0A151ZG23-F1
#
_cell.length_a   1.000
_cell.length_b   1.000
_cell.length_c   1.000
_cell.angle_alpha   90.00
_cell.angle_beta   90.00
_cell.angle_gamma   90.00
#
_symmetry.space_group_name_H-M   'P 1'
#
loop_
_entity.id
_entity.type
_entity.pdbx_description
1 polymer ?
#
loop_
_entity_poly.entity_id
_entity_poly.type
_entity_poly.pdbx_seq_one_letter_code
_entity_poly.pdbx_strand_id
1 'polypeptide(L)'
;MDFHSKEEHLSSTIHIVSERKQEGYKPKSFYKLTSEHIGYRILKNNMGWNEDGGLGKDEQGRSTPIKVSIKQDKLGIGNKVQKSSTQTVSSPTTPKLSKRQKLYLKHTLKKREERIKEIVYK
;
A
#
# COMPACT_ATOMS: atom_id res chain seq x y z
N MET A 1 7.28 -7.71 43.93
CA MET A 1 8.33 -7.57 42.89
C MET A 1 7.69 -8.09 41.64
N ASP A 2 6.98 -7.21 40.95
CA ASP A 2 5.86 -7.64 40.14
C ASP A 2 6.35 -7.93 38.73
N PHE A 3 6.31 -9.21 38.37
CA PHE A 3 6.58 -9.70 37.03
C PHE A 3 5.50 -9.10 36.12
N HIS A 4 5.88 -8.07 35.38
CA HIS A 4 5.01 -7.46 34.39
C HIS A 4 4.60 -8.54 33.39
N SER A 5 3.32 -8.55 33.03
CA SER A 5 2.79 -9.54 32.08
C SER A 5 3.63 -9.53 30.80
N LYS A 6 3.78 -10.69 30.15
CA LYS A 6 4.50 -10.79 28.88
C LYS A 6 3.99 -9.74 27.87
N GLU A 7 2.69 -9.43 27.91
CA GLU A 7 2.06 -8.42 27.06
C GLU A 7 2.51 -6.99 27.37
N GLU A 8 2.72 -6.65 28.64
CA GLU A 8 3.23 -5.33 29.08
C GLU A 8 4.71 -5.17 28.76
N HIS A 9 5.50 -6.24 28.94
CA HIS A 9 6.91 -6.24 28.55
C HIS A 9 7.09 -6.02 27.04
N LEU A 10 6.29 -6.71 26.21
CA LEU A 10 6.35 -6.61 24.74
C LEU A 10 5.89 -5.24 24.21
N SER A 11 5.01 -4.53 24.93
CA SER A 11 4.56 -3.18 24.56
C SER A 11 5.44 -2.07 25.12
N SER A 12 6.39 -2.39 26.00
CA SER A 12 7.29 -1.41 26.60
C SER A 12 8.24 -0.77 25.58
N THR A 13 8.53 0.51 25.78
CA THR A 13 9.51 1.26 24.97
C THR A 13 10.90 0.60 25.03
N ILE A 14 11.26 -0.03 26.16
CA ILE A 14 12.54 -0.72 26.35
C ILE A 14 12.65 -1.92 25.40
N HIS A 15 11.61 -2.75 25.32
CA HIS A 15 11.58 -3.89 24.42
C HIS A 15 11.67 -3.46 22.95
N ILE A 16 10.87 -2.47 22.54
CA ILE A 16 10.86 -1.94 21.16
C ILE A 16 12.24 -1.37 20.75
N VAL A 17 12.90 -0.64 21.65
CA VAL A 17 14.23 -0.05 21.38
C VAL A 17 15.32 -1.12 21.37
N SER A 18 15.22 -2.15 22.21
CA SER A 18 16.15 -3.27 22.25
C SER A 18 16.06 -4.12 20.98
N GLU A 19 14.85 -4.47 20.53
CA GLU A 19 14.62 -5.23 19.30
C GLU A 19 15.19 -4.52 18.06
N ARG A 20 15.10 -3.18 18.02
CA ARG A 20 15.64 -2.36 16.91
C ARG A 20 17.15 -2.46 16.72
N LYS A 21 17.89 -2.82 17.77
CA LYS A 21 19.37 -2.92 17.74
C LYS A 21 19.85 -4.30 17.33
N GLN A 22 18.97 -5.29 17.21
CA GLN A 22 19.37 -6.63 16.79
C GLN A 22 19.74 -6.64 15.30
N GLU A 23 20.84 -7.32 14.95
CA GLU A 23 21.21 -7.52 13.55
C GLU A 23 20.06 -8.23 12.81
N GLY A 24 19.63 -7.66 11.69
CA GLY A 24 18.49 -8.17 10.92
C GLY A 24 17.11 -7.63 11.35
N TYR A 25 17.03 -6.64 12.26
CA TYR A 25 15.76 -5.98 12.56
C TYR A 25 15.15 -5.33 11.31
N LYS A 26 14.02 -5.88 10.85
CA LYS A 26 13.19 -5.29 9.79
C LYS A 26 12.00 -4.55 10.42
N PRO A 27 11.84 -3.23 10.21
CA PRO A 27 10.68 -2.52 10.75
C PRO A 27 9.40 -3.15 10.22
N LYS A 28 8.41 -3.35 11.09
CA LYS A 28 7.10 -3.91 10.71
C LYS A 28 6.46 -3.01 9.65
N SER A 29 6.37 -3.50 8.42
CA SER A 29 5.71 -2.78 7.32
C SER A 29 4.20 -2.79 7.55
N PHE A 30 3.60 -1.59 7.63
CA PHE A 30 2.14 -1.44 7.70
C PHE A 30 1.44 -1.68 6.35
N TYR A 31 2.21 -1.77 5.26
CA TYR A 31 1.68 -1.89 3.90
C TYR A 31 1.85 -3.32 3.36
N LYS A 32 1.46 -4.32 4.16
CA LYS A 32 1.53 -5.73 3.75
C LYS A 32 0.35 -6.07 2.84
N LEU A 33 0.63 -6.48 1.61
CA LEU A 33 -0.38 -7.04 0.72
C LEU A 33 -0.71 -8.46 1.19
N THR A 34 -1.99 -8.77 1.38
CA THR A 34 -2.44 -10.14 1.69
C THR A 34 -2.47 -10.99 0.42
N SER A 35 -2.29 -12.30 0.57
CA SER A 35 -2.36 -13.28 -0.52
C SER A 35 -3.73 -13.41 -1.17
N GLU A 36 -4.77 -12.87 -0.52
CA GLU A 36 -6.13 -12.76 -1.04
C GLU A 36 -6.20 -11.81 -2.24
N HIS A 37 -5.33 -10.80 -2.29
CA HIS A 37 -5.31 -9.85 -3.39
C HIS A 37 -4.77 -10.50 -4.67
N ILE A 38 -5.58 -10.43 -5.73
CA ILE A 38 -5.23 -10.96 -7.06
C ILE A 38 -3.87 -10.40 -7.54
N GLY A 39 -3.63 -9.10 -7.35
CA GLY A 39 -2.38 -8.47 -7.75
C GLY A 39 -1.15 -9.03 -7.03
N TYR A 40 -1.27 -9.37 -5.74
CA TYR A 40 -0.20 -10.01 -4.99
C TYR A 40 0.16 -11.37 -5.60
N ARG A 41 -0.84 -12.19 -5.93
CA ARG A 41 -0.62 -13.51 -6.54
C ARG A 41 0.06 -13.41 -7.90
N ILE A 42 -0.37 -12.45 -8.74
CA ILE A 42 0.26 -12.22 -10.05
C ILE A 42 1.73 -11.84 -9.87
N LEU A 43 2.02 -10.89 -8.97
CA LEU A 43 3.39 -10.44 -8.73
C LEU A 43 4.26 -11.59 -8.22
N LYS A 44 3.77 -12.33 -7.22
CA LYS A 44 4.54 -13.38 -6.56
C LYS A 44 4.73 -14.61 -7.45
N ASN A 45 3.65 -15.11 -8.06
CA ASN A 45 3.67 -16.42 -8.73
C ASN A 45 4.13 -16.31 -10.19
N ASN A 46 3.74 -15.26 -10.90
CA ASN A 46 3.99 -15.14 -12.33
C ASN A 46 5.19 -14.25 -12.67
N MET A 47 5.47 -13.25 -11.83
CA MET A 47 6.51 -12.24 -12.10
C MET A 47 7.77 -12.40 -11.24
N GLY A 48 7.79 -13.39 -10.33
CA GLY A 48 8.95 -13.67 -9.46
C GLY A 48 9.25 -12.57 -8.44
N TRP A 49 8.24 -11.80 -8.03
CA TRP A 49 8.41 -10.73 -7.04
C TRP A 49 8.39 -11.27 -5.61
N ASN A 50 9.31 -10.77 -4.77
CA ASN A 50 9.43 -11.12 -3.36
C ASN A 50 8.89 -10.02 -2.45
N GLU A 51 8.21 -10.43 -1.37
CA GLU A 51 7.55 -9.52 -0.44
C GLU A 51 8.52 -8.72 0.45
N ASP A 52 9.69 -9.30 0.72
CA ASP A 52 10.72 -8.70 1.58
C ASP A 52 11.63 -7.70 0.85
N GLY A 53 11.52 -7.62 -0.49
CA GLY A 53 12.40 -6.85 -1.36
C GLY A 53 11.71 -5.68 -2.08
N GLY A 54 12.53 -4.89 -2.77
CA GLY A 54 12.07 -3.87 -3.70
C GLY A 54 11.81 -4.44 -5.09
N LEU A 55 11.20 -3.64 -5.98
CA LEU A 55 11.11 -3.95 -7.40
C LEU A 55 12.42 -3.60 -8.13
N GLY A 56 12.72 -4.31 -9.22
CA GLY A 56 13.91 -4.06 -10.05
C GLY A 56 14.91 -5.21 -9.97
N LYS A 57 15.93 -5.17 -10.84
CA LYS A 57 16.90 -6.27 -10.99
C LYS A 57 17.64 -6.61 -9.70
N ASP A 58 17.99 -5.57 -8.94
CA ASP A 58 18.78 -5.68 -7.71
C ASP A 58 17.92 -5.34 -6.48
N GLU A 59 16.59 -5.49 -6.59
CA GLU A 59 15.62 -5.17 -5.54
C GLU A 59 15.72 -3.71 -5.02
N GLN A 60 16.23 -2.80 -5.86
CA GLN A 60 16.54 -1.41 -5.50
C GLN A 60 15.31 -0.51 -5.36
N GLY A 61 14.16 -0.98 -5.83
CA GLY A 61 12.91 -0.24 -5.79
C GLY A 61 12.40 -0.05 -4.37
N ARG A 62 11.66 1.02 -4.15
CA ARG A 62 11.10 1.32 -2.84
C ARG A 62 9.94 0.36 -2.51
N SER A 63 10.02 -0.35 -1.38
CA SER A 63 8.95 -1.29 -0.94
C SER A 63 7.71 -0.60 -0.36
N THR A 64 7.80 0.67 0.04
CA THR A 64 6.67 1.42 0.63
C THR A 64 6.17 2.51 -0.30
N PRO A 65 4.84 2.73 -0.41
CA PRO A 65 4.30 3.84 -1.19
C PRO A 65 4.83 5.20 -0.72
N ILE A 66 4.96 6.14 -1.65
CA ILE A 66 5.28 7.54 -1.33
C ILE A 66 3.98 8.23 -0.92
N LYS A 67 4.01 8.90 0.23
CA LYS A 67 2.87 9.73 0.68
C LYS A 67 2.78 10.96 -0.22
N VAL A 68 1.63 11.14 -0.87
CA VAL A 68 1.36 12.32 -1.70
C VAL A 68 0.61 13.35 -0.87
N SER A 69 0.98 14.62 -1.01
CA SER A 69 0.19 15.75 -0.50
C SER A 69 -0.60 16.35 -1.66
N ILE A 70 -1.93 16.42 -1.51
CA ILE A 70 -2.77 17.06 -2.52
C ILE A 70 -2.87 18.54 -2.18
N LYS A 71 -2.51 19.36 -3.16
CA LYS A 71 -2.69 20.81 -3.11
C LYS A 71 -4.16 21.14 -3.38
N GLN A 72 -4.85 21.70 -2.38
CA GLN A 72 -6.25 22.12 -2.52
C GLN A 72 -6.40 23.62 -2.80
N ASP A 73 -5.37 24.39 -2.49
CA ASP A 73 -5.35 25.83 -2.68
C ASP A 73 -4.87 26.23 -4.08
N LYS A 74 -5.12 27.49 -4.45
CA LYS A 74 -4.66 28.07 -5.73
C LYS A 74 -3.38 28.91 -5.58
N LEU A 75 -2.78 28.95 -4.39
CA LEU A 75 -1.59 29.78 -4.13
C LEU A 75 -0.37 29.28 -4.92
N GLY A 76 0.55 30.18 -5.23
CA GLY A 76 1.83 29.82 -5.84
C GLY A 76 2.70 28.96 -4.93
N ILE A 77 3.59 28.18 -5.52
CA ILE A 77 4.62 27.42 -4.79
C ILE A 77 5.51 28.41 -4.04
N GLY A 78 5.88 28.09 -2.80
CA GLY A 78 6.71 28.96 -1.96
C GLY A 78 5.93 30.00 -1.15
N ASN A 79 4.62 30.14 -1.36
CA ASN A 79 3.78 30.93 -0.47
C ASN A 79 3.63 30.21 0.88
N LYS A 80 3.65 30.96 2.00
CA LYS A 80 3.49 30.39 3.35
C LYS A 80 2.04 29.98 3.54
N VAL A 81 1.72 28.73 3.20
CA VAL A 81 0.41 28.14 3.48
C VAL A 81 0.28 28.03 5.00
N GLN A 82 -0.71 28.70 5.61
CA GLN A 82 -1.12 28.33 6.97
C GLN A 82 -1.59 26.89 6.92
N LYS A 83 -1.00 26.01 7.75
CA LYS A 83 -1.19 24.55 7.71
C LYS A 83 -2.68 24.17 7.74
N SER A 84 -3.34 24.13 6.60
CA SER A 84 -4.62 23.47 6.46
C SER A 84 -4.33 21.97 6.40
N SER A 85 -4.99 21.19 7.24
CA SER A 85 -4.78 19.76 7.39
C SER A 85 -4.69 19.05 6.04
N THR A 86 -3.52 18.49 5.72
CA THR A 86 -3.32 17.64 4.55
C THR A 86 -4.30 16.46 4.62
N GLN A 87 -5.35 16.47 3.81
CA GLN A 87 -6.23 15.32 3.73
C GLN A 87 -5.56 14.23 2.91
N THR A 88 -5.47 13.03 3.50
CA THR A 88 -5.20 11.79 2.77
C THR A 88 -6.36 11.51 1.82
N VAL A 89 -6.08 11.17 0.57
CA VAL A 89 -7.08 10.78 -0.44
C VAL A 89 -8.18 9.90 0.16
N SER A 90 -9.36 10.48 0.36
CA SER A 90 -10.60 9.73 0.46
C SER A 90 -11.10 9.47 -0.97
N SER A 91 -11.76 8.33 -1.16
CA SER A 91 -12.16 7.75 -2.44
C SER A 91 -12.73 8.78 -3.42
N PRO A 92 -12.38 8.71 -4.73
CA PRO A 92 -12.90 9.65 -5.71
C PRO A 92 -14.43 9.56 -5.78
N THR A 93 -15.11 10.70 -5.66
CA THR A 93 -16.54 10.82 -5.90
C THR A 93 -16.82 10.37 -7.34
N THR A 94 -17.57 9.26 -7.50
CA THR A 94 -17.79 8.68 -8.82
C THR A 94 -18.76 9.56 -9.63
N PRO A 95 -18.36 10.03 -10.83
CA PRO A 95 -19.26 10.80 -11.68
C PRO A 95 -20.41 9.93 -12.19
N LYS A 96 -21.62 10.51 -12.36
CA LYS A 96 -22.79 9.81 -12.91
C LYS A 96 -22.54 9.49 -14.39
N LEU A 97 -22.47 8.20 -14.71
CA LEU A 97 -22.23 7.69 -16.07
C LEU A 97 -23.55 7.51 -16.85
N SER A 98 -23.52 7.77 -18.16
CA SER A 98 -24.64 7.51 -19.09
C SER A 98 -24.83 6.01 -19.35
N LYS A 99 -26.01 5.60 -19.88
CA LYS A 99 -26.32 4.20 -20.22
C LYS A 99 -25.27 3.58 -21.16
N ARG A 100 -24.86 4.31 -22.19
CA ARG A 100 -23.85 3.86 -23.17
C ARG A 100 -22.48 3.67 -22.50
N GLN A 101 -22.09 4.59 -21.63
CA GLN A 101 -20.83 4.50 -20.87
C GLN A 101 -20.83 3.31 -19.91
N LYS A 102 -21.94 3.05 -19.23
CA LYS A 102 -22.10 1.86 -18.37
C LYS A 102 -21.98 0.56 -19.15
N LEU A 103 -22.61 0.47 -20.32
CA LEU A 103 -22.53 -0.72 -21.18
C LEU A 103 -21.09 -0.99 -21.64
N TYR A 104 -20.39 0.03 -22.10
CA TYR A 104 -18.98 -0.06 -22.47
C TYR A 104 -18.12 -0.54 -21.30
N LEU A 105 -18.29 0.08 -20.12
CA LEU A 105 -17.54 -0.30 -18.92
C LEU A 105 -17.77 -1.77 -18.55
N LYS A 106 -19.02 -2.26 -18.63
CA LYS A 106 -19.35 -3.67 -18.37
C LYS A 106 -18.58 -4.62 -19.30
N HIS A 107 -18.52 -4.34 -20.59
CA HIS A 107 -17.76 -5.15 -21.54
C HIS A 107 -16.26 -5.14 -21.23
N THR A 108 -15.69 -3.96 -20.91
CA THR A 108 -14.27 -3.86 -20.56
C THR A 108 -13.91 -4.61 -19.27
N LEU A 109 -14.80 -4.60 -18.27
CA LEU A 109 -14.62 -5.34 -17.02
C LEU A 109 -14.67 -6.85 -17.25
N LYS A 110 -15.63 -7.33 -18.05
CA LYS A 110 -15.70 -8.76 -18.40
C LYS A 110 -14.41 -9.24 -19.09
N LYS A 111 -13.93 -8.50 -20.11
CA LYS A 111 -12.67 -8.82 -20.80
C LYS A 111 -11.45 -8.76 -19.86
N ARG A 112 -11.48 -7.90 -18.85
CA ARG A 112 -10.42 -7.82 -17.81
C ARG A 112 -10.46 -9.03 -16.89
N GLU A 113 -11.63 -9.43 -16.43
CA GLU A 113 -11.80 -10.61 -15.57
C GLU A 113 -11.34 -11.90 -16.25
N GLU A 114 -11.68 -12.06 -17.54
CA GLU A 114 -11.21 -13.18 -18.36
C GLU A 114 -9.68 -13.21 -18.41
N ARG A 115 -9.03 -12.07 -18.68
CA ARG A 115 -7.56 -11.96 -18.69
C ARG A 115 -6.93 -12.23 -17.32
N ILE A 116 -7.55 -11.75 -16.24
CA ILE A 116 -7.07 -12.01 -14.88
C ILE A 116 -7.15 -13.51 -14.58
N LYS A 117 -8.24 -14.18 -14.98
CA LYS A 117 -8.38 -15.62 -14.80
C LYS A 117 -7.30 -16.38 -15.57
N GLU A 118 -7.05 -16.00 -16.82
CA GLU A 118 -5.98 -16.61 -17.61
C GLU A 118 -4.61 -16.42 -16.97
N ILE A 119 -4.27 -15.22 -16.49
CA ILE A 119 -2.94 -14.97 -15.91
C ILE A 119 -2.78 -15.73 -14.58
N VAL A 120 -3.80 -15.77 -13.73
CA VAL A 120 -3.64 -16.29 -12.37
C VAL A 120 -3.80 -17.81 -12.27
N TYR A 121 -4.61 -18.42 -13.13
CA TYR A 121 -4.96 -19.84 -13.04
C TYR A 121 -4.38 -20.71 -14.16
N LYS A 122 -3.50 -20.16 -14.98
CA LYS A 122 -2.71 -20.89 -15.98
C LYS A 122 -1.38 -21.29 -15.38
#